data_AF-A0A920QTM5-F1
#
_entry.id   AF-A0A920QTM5-F1
#
_cell.length_a   1.000
_cell.length_b   1.000
_cell.length_c   1.000
_cell.angle_alpha   90.00
_cell.angle_beta   90.00
_cell.angle_gamma   90.00
#
_symmetry.space_group_name_H-M   'P 1'
#
loop_
_entity.id
_entity.type
_entity.pdbx_description
1 polymer ?
#
loop_
_entity_poly.entity_id
_entity_poly.type
_entity_poly.pdbx_seq_one_letter_code
_entity_poly.pdbx_strand_id
1 'polypeptide(L)'
;MCDDDYICETMEMVSKGNGLLQLHCESGNIIEYLENKLIDSGHTHPTDFPSACPDWAEEEAINRAVKMAQGYQLSDVRSPSKSPDWVWSELNRLRHRVKKSGPNLALNTYCCPTPPMAKFGPLAKIGPPFKARDGQDRNSLWRGLEQGHISIVASDHPPLS
;
A
#
# COMPACT_ATOMS: atom_id res chain seq x y z
N MET A 1 -11.68 -5.36 -5.18
CA MET A 1 -10.90 -4.45 -6.05
C MET A 1 -11.79 -3.31 -6.49
N CYS A 2 -11.20 -2.19 -6.83
CA CYS A 2 -11.90 -1.00 -7.27
C CYS A 2 -11.20 -0.46 -8.51
N ASP A 3 -11.97 0.02 -9.48
CA ASP A 3 -11.43 0.63 -10.69
C ASP A 3 -10.84 2.01 -10.39
N ASP A 4 -9.90 2.42 -11.24
CA ASP A 4 -9.13 3.65 -11.10
C ASP A 4 -10.01 4.91 -11.13
N ASP A 5 -11.07 4.90 -11.93
CA ASP A 5 -12.05 5.99 -12.03
C ASP A 5 -12.77 6.21 -10.70
N TYR A 6 -13.19 5.15 -10.01
CA TYR A 6 -13.85 5.25 -8.72
C TYR A 6 -12.88 5.72 -7.62
N ILE A 7 -11.61 5.31 -7.66
CA ILE A 7 -10.56 5.85 -6.78
C ILE A 7 -10.43 7.35 -6.99
N CYS A 8 -10.39 7.77 -8.25
CA CYS A 8 -10.28 9.16 -8.69
C CYS A 8 -11.50 10.00 -8.22
N GLU A 9 -12.72 9.50 -8.40
CA GLU A 9 -13.95 10.13 -7.88
C GLU A 9 -13.94 10.23 -6.35
N THR A 10 -13.48 9.18 -5.66
CA THR A 10 -13.36 9.16 -4.20
C THR A 10 -12.34 10.20 -3.71
N MET A 11 -11.20 10.34 -4.40
CA MET A 11 -10.22 11.39 -4.09
C MET A 11 -10.85 12.78 -4.18
N GLU A 12 -11.66 13.04 -5.22
CA GLU A 12 -12.37 14.33 -5.38
C GLU A 12 -13.41 14.57 -4.27
N MET A 13 -14.16 13.54 -3.87
CA MET A 13 -15.13 13.67 -2.78
C MET A 13 -14.45 13.93 -1.44
N VAL A 14 -13.39 13.19 -1.13
CA VAL A 14 -12.65 13.30 0.14
C VAL A 14 -11.94 14.65 0.24
N SER A 15 -11.41 15.18 -0.87
CA SER A 15 -10.73 16.48 -0.88
C SER A 15 -11.67 17.64 -0.53
N LYS A 16 -12.93 17.61 -1.01
CA LYS A 16 -13.98 18.60 -0.66
C LYS A 16 -14.25 18.67 0.84
N GLY A 17 -14.08 17.55 1.55
CA GLY A 17 -14.28 17.44 3.00
C GLY A 17 -13.02 17.60 3.84
N ASN A 18 -11.86 17.90 3.24
CA ASN A 18 -10.56 17.88 3.90
C ASN A 18 -10.31 16.56 4.66
N GLY A 19 -10.79 15.45 4.09
CA GLY A 19 -10.66 14.12 4.66
C GLY A 19 -9.35 13.42 4.28
N LEU A 20 -9.11 12.27 4.89
CA LEU A 20 -7.98 11.39 4.57
C LEU A 20 -8.49 10.17 3.81
N LEU A 21 -7.93 9.91 2.63
CA LEU A 21 -8.15 8.68 1.89
C LEU A 21 -7.06 7.66 2.26
N GLN A 22 -7.48 6.45 2.63
CA GLN A 22 -6.59 5.31 2.84
C GLN A 22 -6.87 4.27 1.75
N LEU A 23 -5.81 3.70 1.16
CA LEU A 23 -5.92 2.69 0.12
C LEU A 23 -5.12 1.46 0.52
N HIS A 24 -5.70 0.29 0.28
CA HIS A 24 -4.97 -0.98 0.25
C HIS A 24 -4.30 -1.11 -1.12
N CYS A 25 -2.96 -1.07 -1.16
CA CYS A 25 -2.22 -0.97 -2.41
C CYS A 25 -1.58 -2.31 -2.80
N GLU A 26 -2.38 -3.16 -3.42
CA GLU A 26 -1.92 -4.34 -4.16
C GLU A 26 -2.63 -4.38 -5.51
N SER A 27 -1.89 -4.68 -6.58
CA SER A 27 -2.48 -4.75 -7.91
C SER A 27 -3.25 -6.05 -8.07
N GLY A 28 -4.55 -6.01 -7.77
CA GLY A 28 -5.34 -7.23 -7.72
C GLY A 28 -5.49 -7.93 -9.08
N ASN A 29 -5.46 -7.21 -10.21
CA ASN A 29 -5.42 -7.83 -11.54
C ASN A 29 -4.15 -8.68 -11.75
N ILE A 30 -3.01 -8.20 -11.25
CA ILE A 30 -1.74 -8.93 -11.33
C ILE A 30 -1.78 -10.15 -10.41
N ILE A 31 -2.27 -9.97 -9.18
CA ILE A 31 -2.38 -11.06 -8.20
C ILE A 31 -3.32 -12.13 -8.72
N GLU A 32 -4.51 -11.77 -9.19
CA GLU A 32 -5.49 -12.71 -9.76
C GLU A 32 -4.91 -13.49 -10.94
N TYR A 33 -4.18 -12.82 -11.84
CA TYR A 33 -3.51 -13.49 -12.95
C TYR A 33 -2.47 -14.53 -12.46
N LEU A 34 -1.66 -14.18 -11.46
CA LEU A 34 -0.64 -15.08 -10.91
C LEU A 34 -1.25 -16.21 -10.07
N GLU A 35 -2.30 -15.94 -9.29
CA GLU A 35 -3.05 -16.94 -8.54
C GLU A 35 -3.67 -17.98 -9.49
N ASN A 36 -4.36 -17.54 -10.53
CA ASN A 36 -4.96 -18.43 -11.54
C ASN A 36 -3.89 -19.30 -12.21
N LYS A 37 -2.74 -18.71 -12.56
CA LYS A 37 -1.62 -19.46 -13.14
C LYS A 37 -1.07 -20.54 -12.19
N LEU A 38 -0.98 -20.25 -10.89
CA LEU A 38 -0.55 -21.23 -9.89
C LEU A 38 -1.58 -22.37 -9.77
N ILE A 39 -2.86 -22.03 -9.68
CA ILE A 39 -3.96 -23.00 -9.60
C ILE A 39 -3.97 -23.92 -10.83
N ASP A 40 -3.84 -23.36 -12.03
CA ASP A 40 -3.81 -24.12 -13.30
C ASP A 40 -2.62 -25.09 -13.38
N SER A 41 -1.51 -24.77 -12.71
CA SER A 41 -0.33 -25.63 -12.59
C SER A 41 -0.40 -26.62 -11.41
N GLY A 42 -1.51 -26.66 -10.68
CA GLY A 42 -1.74 -27.55 -9.54
C GLY A 42 -1.15 -27.05 -8.21
N HIS A 43 -0.67 -25.81 -8.16
CA HIS A 43 -0.15 -25.17 -6.95
C HIS A 43 -1.30 -24.50 -6.18
N THR A 44 -1.92 -25.26 -5.27
CA THR A 44 -3.08 -24.81 -4.47
C THR A 44 -2.83 -24.82 -2.97
N HIS A 45 -1.59 -25.04 -2.53
CA HIS A 45 -1.27 -25.10 -1.11
C HIS A 45 -1.15 -23.66 -0.55
N PRO A 46 -1.52 -23.37 0.71
CA PRO A 46 -1.41 -22.02 1.27
C PRO A 46 -0.02 -21.40 1.16
N THR A 47 1.03 -22.23 1.16
CA THR A 47 2.42 -21.78 0.97
C THR A 47 2.73 -21.20 -0.40
N ASP A 48 1.86 -21.44 -1.40
CA ASP A 48 2.02 -20.96 -2.77
C ASP A 48 1.52 -19.51 -2.91
N PHE A 49 0.65 -19.05 -2.00
CA PHE A 49 0.05 -17.71 -2.01
C PHE A 49 1.07 -16.55 -2.09
N PRO A 50 2.18 -16.52 -1.32
CA PRO A 50 3.13 -15.40 -1.40
C PRO A 50 3.76 -15.26 -2.78
N SER A 51 3.86 -16.35 -3.56
CA SER A 51 4.36 -16.29 -4.93
C SER A 51 3.38 -15.63 -5.90
N ALA A 52 2.09 -15.59 -5.55
CA ALA A 52 1.05 -14.87 -6.30
C ALA A 52 0.99 -13.37 -5.99
N CYS A 53 1.56 -12.95 -4.84
CA CYS A 53 1.59 -11.57 -4.37
C CYS A 53 3.04 -11.03 -4.34
N PRO A 54 3.71 -10.90 -5.50
CA PRO A 54 5.09 -10.42 -5.53
C PRO A 54 5.20 -8.93 -5.18
N ASP A 55 6.33 -8.52 -4.61
CA ASP A 55 6.57 -7.15 -4.13
C ASP A 55 6.31 -6.07 -5.18
N TRP A 56 6.55 -6.36 -6.46
CA TRP A 56 6.34 -5.40 -7.54
C TRP A 56 4.86 -5.13 -7.82
N ALA A 57 3.94 -6.03 -7.45
CA ALA A 57 2.49 -5.81 -7.56
C ALA A 57 2.01 -4.81 -6.51
N GLU A 58 2.62 -4.82 -5.33
CA GLU A 58 2.45 -3.80 -4.29
C GLU A 58 3.07 -2.47 -4.75
N GLU A 59 4.32 -2.48 -5.25
CA GLU A 59 5.01 -1.29 -5.78
C GLU A 59 4.23 -0.61 -6.92
N GLU A 60 3.65 -1.37 -7.85
CA GLU A 60 2.83 -0.84 -8.94
C GLU A 60 1.62 -0.07 -8.39
N ALA A 61 0.85 -0.70 -7.50
CA ALA A 61 -0.36 -0.10 -6.95
C ALA A 61 -0.06 1.15 -6.11
N ILE A 62 1.04 1.14 -5.34
CA ILE A 62 1.53 2.32 -4.62
C ILE A 62 1.83 3.46 -5.59
N ASN A 63 2.64 3.19 -6.61
CA ASN A 63 3.05 4.21 -7.57
C ASN A 63 1.86 4.78 -8.34
N ARG A 64 0.91 3.92 -8.74
CA ARG A 64 -0.33 4.33 -9.41
C ARG A 64 -1.18 5.24 -8.52
N ALA A 65 -1.40 4.87 -7.26
CA ALA A 65 -2.12 5.70 -6.28
C ALA A 65 -1.44 7.07 -6.07
N VAL A 66 -0.11 7.09 -5.91
CA VAL A 66 0.67 8.34 -5.78
C VAL A 66 0.53 9.21 -7.03
N LYS A 67 0.54 8.60 -8.22
CA LYS A 67 0.39 9.33 -9.50
C LYS A 67 -1.00 9.94 -9.67
N MET A 68 -2.06 9.22 -9.30
CA MET A 68 -3.42 9.74 -9.29
C MET A 68 -3.54 10.95 -8.36
N ALA A 69 -3.07 10.81 -7.12
CA ALA A 69 -3.08 11.90 -6.14
C ALA A 69 -2.33 13.16 -6.65
N GLN A 70 -1.19 12.96 -7.30
CA GLN A 70 -0.44 14.06 -7.94
C GLN A 70 -1.23 14.73 -9.08
N GLY A 71 -1.91 13.95 -9.91
CA GLY A 71 -2.72 14.47 -11.02
C GLY A 71 -3.88 15.34 -10.57
N TYR A 72 -4.58 14.93 -9.50
CA TYR A 72 -5.65 15.73 -8.89
C TYR A 72 -5.12 17.04 -8.30
N GLN A 73 -3.95 17.01 -7.69
CA GLN A 73 -3.36 18.21 -7.09
C GLN A 73 -2.86 19.25 -8.12
N LEU A 74 -2.55 18.82 -9.35
CA LEU A 74 -2.17 19.71 -10.46
C LEU A 74 -3.38 20.26 -11.24
N SER A 75 -4.50 19.54 -11.25
CA SER A 75 -5.74 19.97 -11.92
C SER A 75 -6.61 20.89 -11.03
N ASP A 76 -6.43 20.85 -9.71
CA ASP A 76 -7.13 21.72 -8.75
C ASP A 76 -6.59 23.17 -8.66
N VAL A 77 -5.93 23.66 -9.73
CA VAL A 77 -5.55 25.08 -9.91
C VAL A 77 -6.77 25.99 -10.09
N ARG A 78 -8.00 25.46 -10.00
CA ARG A 78 -9.25 26.23 -10.14
C ARG A 78 -9.96 26.56 -8.82
N SER A 79 -9.34 26.34 -7.65
CA SER A 79 -9.88 26.85 -6.38
C SER A 79 -8.89 27.79 -5.68
N PRO A 80 -9.14 29.12 -5.64
CA PRO A 80 -8.23 30.10 -5.04
C PRO A 80 -8.26 30.15 -3.50
N SER A 81 -8.78 29.13 -2.82
CA SER A 81 -8.82 29.08 -1.36
C SER A 81 -7.98 27.94 -0.79
N LYS A 82 -6.70 28.27 -0.54
CA LYS A 82 -5.83 27.69 0.50
C LYS A 82 -5.88 26.16 0.66
N SER A 83 -5.03 25.45 -0.09
CA SER A 83 -4.44 24.23 0.48
C SER A 83 -3.61 24.65 1.70
N PRO A 84 -3.94 24.21 2.92
CA PRO A 84 -3.31 24.73 4.13
C PRO A 84 -1.80 24.41 4.17
N ASP A 85 -0.98 25.35 4.64
CA ASP A 85 0.49 25.31 4.62
C ASP A 85 1.12 24.03 5.23
N TRP A 86 0.38 23.29 6.06
CA TRP A 86 0.83 21.99 6.59
C TRP A 86 0.97 20.91 5.50
N VAL A 87 0.10 20.95 4.48
CA VAL A 87 0.15 20.06 3.30
C VAL A 87 1.46 20.30 2.56
N TRP A 88 1.88 21.56 2.42
CA TRP A 88 3.17 21.95 1.83
C TRP A 88 4.38 21.54 2.68
N SER A 89 4.28 21.60 4.02
CA SER A 89 5.38 21.20 4.89
C SER A 89 5.66 19.69 4.83
N GLU A 90 4.62 18.88 4.70
CA GLU A 90 4.71 17.43 4.61
C GLU A 90 5.13 16.98 3.19
N LEU A 91 4.59 17.64 2.15
CA LEU A 91 5.06 17.52 0.76
C LEU A 91 6.55 17.89 0.61
N ASN A 92 7.03 18.94 1.27
CA ASN A 92 8.43 19.37 1.19
C ASN A 92 9.36 18.48 2.03
N ARG A 93 8.91 17.97 3.18
CA ARG A 93 9.62 16.91 3.93
C ARG A 93 9.75 15.64 3.10
N LEU A 94 8.73 15.27 2.34
CA LEU A 94 8.74 14.08 1.48
C LEU A 94 9.50 14.33 0.16
N ARG A 95 9.46 15.55 -0.42
CA ARG A 95 10.26 15.95 -1.60
C ARG A 95 11.77 15.85 -1.40
N HIS A 96 12.30 16.13 -0.21
CA HIS A 96 13.75 16.03 0.03
C HIS A 96 14.26 14.60 0.25
N ARG A 97 13.36 13.62 0.36
CA ARG A 97 13.69 12.29 0.89
C ARG A 97 13.26 11.16 -0.03
N VAL A 98 12.98 11.55 -1.26
CA VAL A 98 12.39 10.75 -2.31
C VAL A 98 13.29 10.92 -3.52
N LYS A 99 14.29 10.04 -3.58
CA LYS A 99 14.76 9.54 -4.87
C LYS A 99 13.74 8.54 -5.47
N LYS A 100 12.52 8.41 -4.91
CA LYS A 100 11.30 7.85 -5.54
C LYS A 100 10.05 8.07 -4.66
N SER A 101 8.97 8.55 -5.29
CA SER A 101 7.53 8.71 -4.87
C SER A 101 7.10 9.64 -3.69
N GLY A 102 6.31 10.67 -4.04
CA GLY A 102 5.71 11.71 -3.17
C GLY A 102 4.45 11.28 -2.39
N PRO A 103 3.61 12.21 -1.89
CA PRO A 103 3.11 12.14 -0.53
C PRO A 103 1.64 11.75 -0.36
N ASN A 104 1.30 11.39 0.89
CA ASN A 104 -0.01 11.07 1.44
C ASN A 104 -0.65 9.78 0.94
N LEU A 105 0.13 8.71 0.91
CA LEU A 105 -0.40 7.36 1.04
C LEU A 105 0.05 6.82 2.39
N ALA A 106 -0.89 6.63 3.32
CA ALA A 106 -0.64 5.80 4.50
C ALA A 106 -0.54 4.36 4.01
N LEU A 107 0.66 3.97 3.57
CA LEU A 107 0.93 2.60 3.17
C LEU A 107 1.11 1.77 4.44
N ASN A 108 0.08 0.99 4.79
CA ASN A 108 0.20 0.00 5.84
C ASN A 108 1.29 -0.99 5.43
N THR A 109 2.44 -0.92 6.09
CA THR A 109 3.55 -1.85 5.87
C THR A 109 3.79 -2.63 7.15
N TYR A 110 3.79 -3.95 7.02
CA TYR A 110 3.61 -4.88 8.12
C TYR A 110 4.95 -5.31 8.69
N CYS A 111 5.21 -5.00 9.95
CA CYS A 111 6.43 -5.39 10.67
C CYS A 111 6.17 -6.58 11.62
N CYS A 112 5.39 -7.58 11.20
CA CYS A 112 5.21 -8.78 12.02
C CYS A 112 6.01 -9.95 11.44
N PRO A 113 6.99 -10.51 12.17
CA PRO A 113 7.62 -11.76 11.77
C PRO A 113 6.56 -12.87 11.75
N THR A 114 6.44 -13.54 10.62
CA THR A 114 5.43 -14.54 10.30
C THR A 114 5.36 -15.66 11.34
N PRO A 115 4.16 -16.04 11.80
CA PRO A 115 3.88 -17.43 12.12
C PRO A 115 3.95 -18.22 10.80
N PRO A 116 4.83 -19.23 10.65
CA PRO A 116 5.05 -19.85 9.34
C PRO A 116 3.72 -20.35 8.77
N MET A 117 3.42 -20.00 7.52
CA MET A 117 2.23 -20.50 6.82
C MET A 117 2.22 -22.04 6.76
N ALA A 118 3.42 -22.65 6.82
CA ALA A 118 3.59 -24.09 7.01
C ALA A 118 3.03 -24.64 8.35
N LYS A 119 2.91 -23.80 9.40
CA LYS A 119 2.42 -24.19 10.73
C LYS A 119 0.94 -23.85 10.94
N PHE A 120 0.50 -22.68 10.46
CA PHE A 120 -0.86 -22.18 10.71
C PHE A 120 -1.79 -22.26 9.49
N GLY A 121 -1.26 -22.67 8.33
CA GLY A 121 -2.03 -22.87 7.12
C GLY A 121 -2.81 -21.62 6.72
N PRO A 122 -4.10 -21.74 6.36
CA PRO A 122 -4.94 -20.61 5.94
C PRO A 122 -5.06 -19.49 6.98
N LEU A 123 -4.88 -19.77 8.28
CA LEU A 123 -4.94 -18.73 9.33
C LEU A 123 -3.78 -17.73 9.26
N ALA A 124 -2.70 -18.06 8.53
CA ALA A 124 -1.59 -17.15 8.27
C ALA A 124 -1.69 -16.47 6.90
N LYS A 125 -2.79 -16.64 6.16
CA LYS A 125 -3.02 -15.93 4.88
C LYS A 125 -3.46 -14.50 5.16
N ILE A 126 -2.60 -13.53 4.87
CA ILE A 126 -2.88 -12.08 4.95
C ILE A 126 -2.35 -11.39 3.69
N GLY A 127 -2.97 -10.29 3.29
CA GLY A 127 -2.51 -9.44 2.17
C GLY A 127 -2.12 -8.06 2.70
N PRO A 128 -0.95 -7.50 2.31
CA PRO A 128 0.16 -8.15 1.62
C PRO A 128 0.74 -9.34 2.42
N PRO A 129 1.37 -10.32 1.73
CA PRO A 129 1.92 -11.50 2.38
C PRO A 129 3.05 -11.14 3.33
N PHE A 130 3.26 -11.99 4.33
CA PHE A 130 4.40 -11.86 5.21
C PHE A 130 5.73 -11.95 4.44
N LYS A 131 6.64 -11.00 4.73
CA LYS A 131 8.01 -11.03 4.22
C LYS A 131 8.91 -11.95 5.05
N ALA A 132 10.07 -12.30 4.52
CA ALA A 132 11.02 -13.18 5.20
C ALA A 132 11.50 -12.60 6.53
N ARG A 133 11.56 -13.44 7.58
CA ARG A 133 11.91 -13.03 8.95
C ARG A 133 13.25 -12.28 9.04
N ASP A 134 14.25 -12.74 8.28
CA ASP A 134 15.61 -12.19 8.26
C ASP A 134 15.89 -11.44 6.94
N GLY A 135 14.84 -11.04 6.23
CA GLY A 135 14.92 -10.25 5.00
C GLY A 135 15.27 -8.77 5.25
N GLN A 136 15.65 -8.08 4.18
CA GLN A 136 15.98 -6.65 4.21
C GLN A 136 14.75 -5.78 4.52
N ASP A 137 13.54 -6.27 4.26
CA ASP A 137 12.28 -5.53 4.41
C ASP A 137 12.08 -5.06 5.85
N ARG A 138 12.29 -5.94 6.83
CA ARG A 138 12.13 -5.60 8.25
C ARG A 138 13.01 -4.42 8.66
N ASN A 139 14.27 -4.43 8.25
CA ASN A 139 15.20 -3.34 8.54
C ASN A 139 14.80 -2.06 7.81
N SER A 140 14.26 -2.18 6.60
CA SER A 140 13.76 -1.04 5.81
C SER A 140 12.53 -0.42 6.47
N LEU A 141 11.61 -1.23 7.02
CA LEU A 141 10.46 -0.76 7.79
C LEU A 141 10.89 -0.02 9.06
N TRP A 142 11.81 -0.59 9.84
CA TRP A 142 12.33 0.07 11.05
C TRP A 142 13.02 1.39 10.73
N ARG A 143 13.87 1.42 9.69
CA ARG A 143 14.50 2.65 9.22
C ARG A 143 13.45 3.64 8.73
N GLY A 144 12.42 3.19 8.01
CA GLY A 144 11.32 4.02 7.55
C GLY A 144 10.57 4.68 8.70
N LEU A 145 10.31 3.94 9.78
CA LEU A 145 9.70 4.46 11.00
C LEU A 145 10.61 5.47 11.71
N GLU A 146 11.88 5.13 11.95
CA GLU A 146 12.87 6.03 12.59
C GLU A 146 13.05 7.33 11.80
N GLN A 147 13.04 7.22 10.48
CA GLN A 147 13.14 8.33 9.56
C GLN A 147 11.83 9.14 9.47
N GLY A 148 10.70 8.64 9.95
CA GLY A 148 9.40 9.30 9.81
C GLY A 148 8.83 9.21 8.39
N HIS A 149 9.23 8.20 7.62
CA HIS A 149 8.55 7.79 6.37
C HIS A 149 7.29 6.99 6.64
N ILE A 150 7.21 6.32 7.80
CA ILE A 150 6.03 5.62 8.28
C ILE A 150 5.48 6.42 9.45
N SER A 151 4.23 6.89 9.34
CA SER A 151 3.60 7.73 10.37
C SER A 151 2.82 6.92 11.40
N ILE A 152 2.33 5.73 11.05
CA ILE A 152 1.43 4.90 11.87
C ILE A 152 1.85 3.44 11.79
N VAL A 153 1.79 2.74 12.93
CA VAL A 153 1.93 1.28 13.01
C VAL A 153 0.59 0.71 13.48
N ALA A 154 0.05 -0.26 12.75
CA ALA A 154 -1.23 -0.90 13.04
C ALA A 154 -1.11 -2.43 13.01
N SER A 155 -2.06 -3.13 13.64
CA SER A 155 -2.10 -4.60 13.66
C SER A 155 -2.81 -5.22 12.47
N ASP A 156 -3.63 -4.43 11.76
CA ASP A 156 -4.54 -4.89 10.71
C ASP A 156 -5.34 -6.14 11.12
N HIS A 157 -5.85 -6.13 12.36
CA HIS A 157 -6.45 -7.31 12.97
C HIS A 157 -7.71 -7.80 12.22
N PRO A 158 -7.70 -8.99 11.57
CA PRO A 158 -8.86 -9.57 10.92
C PRO A 158 -9.27 -10.85 11.68
N PRO A 159 -10.18 -10.78 12.66
CA PRO A 159 -10.59 -11.95 13.42
C PRO A 159 -11.23 -12.99 12.49
N LEU A 160 -10.68 -14.21 12.51
CA LEU A 160 -11.21 -15.38 11.81
C LEU A 160 -11.67 -16.40 12.85
N SER A 161 -12.90 -16.89 12.70
CA SER A 161 -13.51 -17.94 13.54
C SER A 161 -13.30 -19.33 12.94
#